data_AF-A0A521PBQ7-F1
#
_entry.id   AF-A0A521PBQ7-F1
#
_cell.length_a   1.000
_cell.length_b   1.000
_cell.length_c   1.000
_cell.angle_alpha   90.00
_cell.angle_beta   90.00
_cell.angle_gamma   90.00
#
_symmetry.space_group_name_H-M   'P 1'
#
loop_
_entity.id
_entity.type
_entity.pdbx_description
1 polymer ?
#
loop_
_entity_poly.entity_id
_entity_poly.type
_entity_poly.pdbx_seq_one_letter_code
_entity_poly.pdbx_strand_id
1 'polypeptide(L)'
;MFFFKKPPQRHPKLLQLSEYLDLLEGGLISTAISDATKVSALNLAREVWDSLALGAWIAVNPTAVIAWRNKSSGRVLVHVPVAGDDCFLIVPLVDEAATPDSYILFDIGAEYVNATFACPAFQLAGIATENDIRQTIPELPGKADPFAILDLRGGTYMQVYADAQGFHLEHQLVTSAAHYRCVEVVGPDEAVDAFLSYAFGNYAWAYKRRWERIAV
;
A
#
# COMPACT_ATOMS: atom_id res chain seq x y z
N MET A 1 -47.93 7.22 -1.76
CA MET A 1 -46.59 7.69 -1.35
C MET A 1 -45.58 6.67 -1.83
N PHE A 2 -44.74 7.02 -2.81
CA PHE A 2 -43.62 6.19 -3.22
C PHE A 2 -42.44 6.51 -2.30
N PHE A 3 -42.11 5.58 -1.40
CA PHE A 3 -40.86 5.64 -0.65
C PHE A 3 -39.73 5.26 -1.61
N PHE A 4 -39.05 6.27 -2.18
CA PHE A 4 -37.76 6.04 -2.80
C PHE A 4 -36.81 5.59 -1.69
N LYS A 5 -36.57 4.28 -1.59
CA LYS A 5 -35.40 3.77 -0.87
C LYS A 5 -34.19 4.44 -1.53
N LYS A 6 -33.48 5.29 -0.79
CA LYS A 6 -32.15 5.76 -1.22
C LYS A 6 -31.36 4.49 -1.60
N PRO A 7 -30.75 4.44 -2.80
CA PRO A 7 -29.88 3.33 -3.13
C PRO A 7 -28.82 3.20 -2.03
N PRO A 8 -28.41 1.97 -1.67
CA PRO A 8 -27.38 1.78 -0.66
C PRO A 8 -26.16 2.59 -1.06
N GLN A 9 -25.69 3.44 -0.15
CA GLN A 9 -24.49 4.25 -0.35
C GLN A 9 -23.33 3.26 -0.48
N ARG A 10 -22.84 3.07 -1.72
CA ARG A 10 -21.79 2.11 -2.01
C ARG A 10 -20.50 2.70 -1.47
N HIS A 11 -19.98 2.11 -0.39
CA HIS A 11 -18.69 2.52 0.14
C HIS A 11 -17.60 2.27 -0.91
N PRO A 12 -16.71 3.24 -1.15
CA PRO A 12 -15.59 3.05 -2.06
C PRO A 12 -14.71 1.89 -1.60
N LYS A 13 -14.27 1.05 -2.53
CA LYS A 13 -13.43 -0.10 -2.25
C LYS A 13 -11.98 0.34 -2.02
N LEU A 14 -11.43 0.04 -0.85
CA LEU A 14 -9.98 0.07 -0.67
C LEU A 14 -9.35 -1.11 -1.41
N LEU A 15 -8.43 -0.85 -2.34
CA LEU A 15 -7.72 -1.89 -3.07
C LEU A 15 -6.59 -2.46 -2.23
N GLN A 16 -6.37 -3.77 -2.39
CA GLN A 16 -5.11 -4.40 -2.00
C GLN A 16 -4.00 -4.04 -2.98
N LEU A 17 -2.74 -4.13 -2.54
CA LEU A 17 -1.62 -3.81 -3.41
C LEU A 17 -1.59 -4.68 -4.67
N SER A 18 -1.86 -6.00 -4.54
CA SER A 18 -1.96 -6.92 -5.68
C SER A 18 -3.02 -6.48 -6.69
N GLU A 19 -4.19 -6.03 -6.22
CA GLU A 19 -5.25 -5.53 -7.10
C GLU A 19 -4.83 -4.25 -7.83
N TYR A 20 -4.06 -3.36 -7.19
CA TYR A 20 -3.50 -2.19 -7.84
C TYR A 20 -2.44 -2.57 -8.89
N LEU A 21 -1.55 -3.52 -8.58
CA LEU A 21 -0.53 -4.01 -9.51
C LEU A 21 -1.16 -4.61 -10.78
N ASP A 22 -2.28 -5.32 -10.65
CA ASP A 22 -3.04 -5.82 -11.79
C ASP A 22 -3.57 -4.68 -12.69
N LEU A 23 -3.90 -3.50 -12.11
CA LEU A 23 -4.29 -2.33 -12.90
C LEU A 23 -3.13 -1.69 -13.67
N LEU A 24 -1.89 -2.02 -13.33
CA LEU A 24 -0.69 -1.53 -14.01
C LEU A 24 -0.27 -2.43 -15.17
N GLU A 25 -0.82 -3.65 -15.27
CA GLU A 25 -0.47 -4.61 -16.31
C GLU A 25 -0.69 -4.02 -17.72
N GLY A 26 0.29 -4.16 -18.61
CA GLY A 26 0.29 -3.51 -19.92
C GLY A 26 0.86 -2.09 -19.95
N GLY A 27 1.13 -1.51 -18.78
CA GLY A 27 1.83 -0.24 -18.61
C GLY A 27 0.95 0.99 -18.74
N LEU A 28 1.49 2.11 -18.25
CA LEU A 28 0.80 3.39 -18.17
C LEU A 28 1.33 4.41 -19.18
N ILE A 29 0.47 5.35 -19.59
CA ILE A 29 0.83 6.59 -20.28
C ILE A 29 0.22 7.79 -19.57
N SER A 30 0.93 8.91 -19.55
CA SER A 30 0.38 10.15 -19.03
C SER A 30 -0.81 10.57 -19.87
N THR A 31 -1.88 11.05 -19.23
CA THR A 31 -3.11 11.44 -19.91
C THR A 31 -3.69 12.71 -19.29
N ALA A 32 -4.25 13.58 -20.13
CA ALA A 32 -5.05 14.70 -19.65
C ALA A 32 -6.44 14.20 -19.23
N ILE A 33 -7.00 14.82 -18.19
CA ILE A 33 -8.36 14.53 -17.71
C ILE A 33 -9.20 15.81 -17.73
N SER A 34 -10.51 15.65 -17.83
CA SER A 34 -11.45 16.78 -17.77
C SER A 34 -11.55 17.33 -16.33
N ASP A 35 -12.01 18.57 -16.19
CA ASP A 35 -12.29 19.16 -14.87
C ASP A 35 -13.34 18.36 -14.09
N ALA A 36 -14.36 17.82 -14.77
CA ALA A 36 -15.37 16.97 -14.14
C ALA A 36 -14.74 15.69 -13.56
N THR A 37 -13.83 15.06 -14.30
CA THR A 37 -13.08 13.88 -13.85
C THR A 37 -12.21 14.20 -12.65
N LYS A 38 -11.50 15.33 -12.69
CA LYS A 38 -10.68 15.81 -11.58
C LYS A 38 -11.50 16.06 -10.32
N VAL A 39 -12.64 16.74 -10.45
CA VAL A 39 -13.57 16.99 -9.33
C VAL A 39 -14.10 15.68 -8.75
N SER A 40 -14.46 14.71 -9.61
CA SER A 40 -14.93 13.39 -9.18
C SER A 40 -13.88 12.65 -8.33
N ALA A 41 -12.63 12.60 -8.80
CA ALA A 41 -11.53 11.98 -8.06
C ALA A 41 -11.21 12.70 -6.74
N LEU A 42 -11.21 14.04 -6.73
CA LEU A 42 -10.99 14.83 -5.52
C LEU A 42 -12.13 14.66 -4.51
N ASN A 43 -13.37 14.49 -4.96
CA ASN A 43 -14.50 14.22 -4.07
C ASN A 43 -14.34 12.86 -3.38
N LEU A 44 -13.97 11.81 -4.12
CA LEU A 44 -13.67 10.51 -3.50
C LEU A 44 -12.51 10.63 -2.52
N ALA A 45 -11.41 11.27 -2.95
CA ALA A 45 -10.24 11.46 -2.10
C ALA A 45 -10.59 12.15 -0.79
N ARG A 46 -11.47 13.16 -0.84
CA ARG A 46 -11.95 13.89 0.34
C ARG A 46 -12.84 13.02 1.22
N GLU A 47 -13.67 12.15 0.65
CA GLU A 47 -14.52 11.22 1.40
C GLU A 47 -13.69 10.26 2.27
N VAL A 48 -12.56 9.78 1.76
CA VAL A 48 -11.73 8.77 2.44
C VAL A 48 -10.56 9.35 3.23
N TRP A 49 -10.32 10.66 3.14
CA TRP A 49 -9.12 11.35 3.63
C TRP A 49 -8.84 11.12 5.11
N ASP A 50 -9.84 11.37 5.95
CA ASP A 50 -9.72 11.25 7.41
C ASP A 50 -9.54 9.78 7.82
N SER A 51 -10.18 8.85 7.10
CA SER A 51 -10.02 7.41 7.35
C SER A 51 -8.59 6.92 7.10
N LEU A 52 -7.80 7.65 6.31
CA LEU A 52 -6.40 7.35 5.98
C LEU A 52 -5.41 8.16 6.81
N ALA A 53 -5.89 8.94 7.80
CA ALA A 53 -5.08 9.78 8.67
C ALA A 53 -4.09 10.71 7.93
N LEU A 54 -4.52 11.24 6.76
CA LEU A 54 -3.66 12.05 5.87
C LEU A 54 -3.49 13.52 6.35
N GLY A 55 -3.90 13.83 7.57
CA GLY A 55 -3.85 15.18 8.13
C GLY A 55 -4.84 16.15 7.47
N ALA A 56 -4.61 17.45 7.66
CA ALA A 56 -5.55 18.48 7.20
C ALA A 56 -5.52 18.67 5.68
N TRP A 57 -6.64 18.42 5.01
CA TRP A 57 -6.82 18.61 3.55
C TRP A 57 -6.28 19.96 3.02
N ILE A 58 -6.55 21.04 3.74
CA ILE A 58 -6.16 22.41 3.33
C ILE A 58 -4.64 22.57 3.30
N ALA A 59 -3.92 21.90 4.20
CA ALA A 59 -2.46 21.99 4.27
C ALA A 59 -1.79 21.31 3.07
N VAL A 60 -2.35 20.18 2.62
CA VAL A 60 -1.84 19.44 1.45
C VAL A 60 -2.29 20.10 0.14
N ASN A 61 -3.47 20.73 0.12
CA ASN A 61 -4.06 21.39 -1.05
C ASN A 61 -3.89 20.59 -2.37
N PRO A 62 -4.49 19.40 -2.48
CA PRO A 62 -4.16 18.42 -3.52
C PRO A 62 -4.72 18.74 -4.92
N THR A 63 -4.80 20.03 -5.27
CA THR A 63 -5.34 20.53 -6.53
C THR A 63 -4.50 20.19 -7.76
N ALA A 64 -3.25 19.79 -7.59
CA ALA A 64 -2.34 19.37 -8.67
C ALA A 64 -2.34 17.84 -8.83
N VAL A 65 -3.47 17.29 -9.29
CA VAL A 65 -3.56 15.86 -9.60
C VAL A 65 -2.83 15.55 -10.91
N ILE A 66 -2.22 14.38 -10.99
CA ILE A 66 -1.70 13.81 -12.24
C ILE A 66 -2.55 12.59 -12.60
N ALA A 67 -2.62 12.26 -13.88
CA ALA A 67 -3.43 11.13 -14.34
C ALA A 67 -2.68 10.27 -15.34
N TRP A 68 -2.90 8.97 -15.20
CA TRP A 68 -2.32 7.95 -16.06
C TRP A 68 -3.42 7.10 -16.67
N ARG A 69 -3.21 6.67 -17.91
CA ARG A 69 -4.09 5.73 -18.59
C ARG A 69 -3.36 4.42 -18.79
N ASN A 70 -3.98 3.32 -18.40
CA ASN A 70 -3.49 2.00 -18.74
C ASN A 70 -3.64 1.77 -20.25
N LYS A 71 -2.56 1.32 -20.91
CA LYS A 71 -2.51 1.13 -22.37
C LYS A 71 -3.42 0.01 -22.87
N SER A 72 -3.60 -1.04 -22.06
CA SER A 72 -4.34 -2.24 -22.44
C SER A 72 -5.83 -2.14 -22.10
N SER A 73 -6.16 -1.71 -20.88
CA SER A 73 -7.55 -1.61 -20.41
C SER A 73 -8.18 -0.25 -20.69
N GLY A 74 -7.39 0.77 -21.02
CA GLY A 74 -7.87 2.14 -21.17
C GLY A 74 -8.29 2.83 -19.86
N ARG A 75 -8.17 2.13 -18.71
CA ARG A 75 -8.56 2.62 -17.39
C ARG A 75 -7.72 3.82 -16.99
N VAL A 76 -8.35 4.83 -16.39
CA VAL A 76 -7.67 6.04 -15.91
C VAL A 76 -7.42 5.92 -14.41
N LEU A 77 -6.20 6.21 -13.98
CA LEU A 77 -5.75 6.28 -12.60
C LEU A 77 -5.45 7.75 -12.29
N VAL A 78 -6.20 8.37 -11.39
CA VAL A 78 -5.96 9.74 -10.94
C VAL A 78 -5.17 9.71 -9.66
N HIS A 79 -3.99 10.31 -9.65
CA HIS A 79 -3.09 10.36 -8.50
C HIS A 79 -3.29 11.69 -7.80
N VAL A 80 -3.87 11.62 -6.60
CA VAL A 80 -4.10 12.78 -5.73
C VAL A 80 -2.92 12.85 -4.76
N PRO A 81 -2.11 13.91 -4.77
CA PRO A 81 -0.94 14.00 -3.89
C PRO A 81 -1.37 14.03 -2.43
N VAL A 82 -0.61 13.36 -1.56
CA VAL A 82 -0.76 13.42 -0.10
C VAL A 82 0.46 14.06 0.53
N ALA A 83 0.49 14.18 1.87
CA ALA A 83 1.69 14.65 2.56
C ALA A 83 2.84 13.65 2.35
N GLY A 84 3.98 14.14 1.85
CA GLY A 84 5.16 13.33 1.53
C GLY A 84 5.46 13.31 0.03
N ASP A 85 6.74 13.44 -0.33
CA ASP A 85 7.17 13.43 -1.73
C ASP A 85 6.86 12.07 -2.38
N ASP A 86 6.30 12.09 -3.60
CA ASP A 86 5.92 10.91 -4.38
C ASP A 86 4.92 9.95 -3.70
N CYS A 87 4.18 10.42 -2.70
CA CYS A 87 3.08 9.69 -2.08
C CYS A 87 1.73 10.15 -2.66
N PHE A 88 0.86 9.19 -2.99
CA PHE A 88 -0.42 9.47 -3.64
C PHE A 88 -1.55 8.62 -3.09
N LEU A 89 -2.72 9.24 -2.98
CA LEU A 89 -4.00 8.54 -2.99
C LEU A 89 -4.41 8.35 -4.45
N ILE A 90 -4.33 7.13 -4.94
CA ILE A 90 -4.63 6.78 -6.33
C ILE A 90 -6.09 6.35 -6.43
N VAL A 91 -6.82 6.99 -7.34
CA VAL A 91 -8.25 6.79 -7.58
C VAL A 91 -8.45 6.25 -9.01
N PRO A 92 -8.65 4.94 -9.17
CA PRO A 92 -9.05 4.36 -10.44
C PRO A 92 -10.47 4.74 -10.82
N LEU A 93 -10.67 5.07 -12.09
CA LEU A 93 -11.99 5.38 -12.63
C LEU A 93 -12.54 4.17 -13.37
N VAL A 94 -13.83 3.90 -13.19
CA VAL A 94 -14.56 2.89 -13.96
C VAL A 94 -15.29 3.61 -15.09
N ASP A 95 -14.99 3.20 -16.32
CA ASP A 95 -15.63 3.62 -17.57
C ASP A 95 -15.49 5.10 -17.96
N GLU A 96 -16.06 5.46 -19.12
CA GLU A 96 -16.10 6.82 -19.67
C GLU A 96 -16.84 7.82 -18.77
N ALA A 97 -17.72 7.31 -17.89
CA ALA A 97 -18.47 8.12 -16.94
C ALA A 97 -17.60 8.71 -15.81
N ALA A 98 -16.32 8.35 -15.73
CA ALA A 98 -15.38 8.86 -14.73
C ALA A 98 -15.88 8.71 -13.28
N THR A 99 -16.56 7.60 -12.99
CA THR A 99 -17.07 7.34 -11.64
C THR A 99 -16.00 6.58 -10.86
N PRO A 100 -15.41 7.19 -9.82
CA PRO A 100 -14.46 6.51 -8.96
C PRO A 100 -15.20 5.56 -8.02
N ASP A 101 -14.74 4.33 -7.90
CA ASP A 101 -15.35 3.30 -7.05
C ASP A 101 -14.35 2.65 -6.08
N SER A 102 -13.08 2.98 -6.23
CA SER A 102 -11.97 2.35 -5.53
C SER A 102 -10.83 3.33 -5.32
N TYR A 103 -9.95 3.01 -4.37
CA TYR A 103 -8.77 3.81 -4.05
C TYR A 103 -7.66 2.97 -3.43
N ILE A 104 -6.42 3.47 -3.50
CA ILE A 104 -5.27 2.94 -2.76
C ILE A 104 -4.34 4.09 -2.34
N LEU A 105 -3.78 4.00 -1.15
CA LEU A 105 -2.69 4.88 -0.71
C LEU A 105 -1.37 4.20 -1.06
N PHE A 106 -0.49 4.89 -1.79
CA PHE A 106 0.73 4.30 -2.32
C PHE A 106 1.90 5.28 -2.31
N ASP A 107 3.07 4.78 -1.93
CA ASP A 107 4.34 5.50 -1.95
C ASP A 107 5.11 5.11 -3.21
N ILE A 108 4.93 5.86 -4.30
CA ILE A 108 5.66 5.60 -5.55
C ILE A 108 7.16 5.83 -5.34
N GLY A 109 7.52 6.74 -4.45
CA GLY A 109 8.90 7.05 -4.14
C GLY A 109 9.65 5.91 -3.44
N ALA A 110 8.94 5.02 -2.74
CA ALA A 110 9.51 3.82 -2.12
C ALA A 110 10.01 2.79 -3.14
N GLU A 111 9.55 2.86 -4.39
CA GLU A 111 9.96 1.95 -5.47
C GLU A 111 11.37 2.27 -6.02
N TYR A 112 11.94 3.42 -5.63
CA TYR A 112 13.22 3.91 -6.16
C TYR A 112 14.33 3.97 -5.09
N VAL A 113 14.13 3.34 -3.93
CA VAL A 113 15.08 3.33 -2.83
C VAL A 113 15.52 1.92 -2.48
N ASN A 114 16.71 1.79 -1.91
CA ASN A 114 17.16 0.51 -1.36
C ASN A 114 16.53 0.31 0.02
N ALA A 115 15.90 -0.85 0.22
CA ALA A 115 15.39 -1.23 1.54
C ALA A 115 16.51 -1.24 2.59
N THR A 116 16.17 -0.79 3.78
CA THR A 116 17.00 -0.98 4.97
C THR A 116 16.41 -2.10 5.82
N PHE A 117 17.27 -2.94 6.38
CA PHE A 117 16.90 -4.04 7.27
C PHE A 117 17.37 -3.73 8.68
N ALA A 118 16.46 -3.81 9.64
CA ALA A 118 16.74 -3.69 11.06
C ALA A 118 16.26 -4.93 11.81
N CYS A 119 17.13 -5.52 12.61
CA CYS A 119 16.85 -6.72 13.39
C CYS A 119 17.51 -6.61 14.77
N PRO A 120 16.80 -6.07 15.78
CA PRO A 120 17.36 -5.77 17.09
C PRO A 120 17.96 -6.99 17.82
N ALA A 121 17.34 -8.17 17.69
CA ALA A 121 17.84 -9.41 18.28
C ALA A 121 19.29 -9.76 17.85
N PHE A 122 19.71 -9.30 16.68
CA PHE A 122 21.04 -9.52 16.12
C PHE A 122 21.87 -8.24 16.02
N GLN A 123 21.37 -7.12 16.55
CA GLN A 123 22.02 -5.80 16.48
C GLN A 123 22.35 -5.37 15.04
N LEU A 124 21.50 -5.76 14.08
CA LEU A 124 21.65 -5.41 12.67
C LEU A 124 20.79 -4.19 12.34
N ALA A 125 21.39 -3.25 11.62
CA ALA A 125 20.72 -2.11 11.01
C ALA A 125 21.54 -1.61 9.81
N GLY A 126 20.98 -1.60 8.61
CA GLY A 126 21.69 -1.17 7.41
C GLY A 126 20.94 -1.46 6.12
N ILE A 127 21.61 -1.35 4.98
CA ILE A 127 21.03 -1.74 3.69
C ILE A 127 20.70 -3.24 3.74
N ALA A 128 19.49 -3.59 3.31
CA ALA A 128 19.03 -4.97 3.29
C ALA A 128 19.88 -5.82 2.33
N THR A 129 20.36 -6.96 2.82
CA THR A 129 21.00 -7.99 2.00
C THR A 129 20.22 -9.29 2.09
N GLU A 130 20.24 -10.09 1.02
CA GLU A 130 19.62 -11.42 1.06
C GLU A 130 20.17 -12.29 2.20
N ASN A 131 21.48 -12.21 2.44
CA ASN A 131 22.16 -13.01 3.44
C ASN A 131 21.64 -12.69 4.85
N ASP A 132 21.55 -11.40 5.20
CA ASP A 132 21.08 -11.00 6.53
C ASP A 132 19.65 -11.46 6.77
N ILE A 133 18.77 -11.30 5.78
CA ILE A 133 17.37 -11.74 5.85
C ILE A 133 17.29 -13.25 6.05
N ARG A 134 17.99 -14.04 5.22
CA ARG A 134 17.97 -15.50 5.25
C ARG A 134 18.55 -16.09 6.54
N GLN A 135 19.57 -15.43 7.12
CA GLN A 135 20.22 -15.92 8.34
C GLN A 135 19.45 -15.54 9.60
N THR A 136 18.80 -14.38 9.63
CA THR A 136 18.30 -13.81 10.89
C THR A 136 16.83 -14.13 11.14
N ILE A 137 15.98 -14.09 10.10
CA ILE A 137 14.54 -14.32 10.28
C ILE A 137 14.25 -15.70 10.88
N PRO A 138 14.79 -16.82 10.36
CA PRO A 138 14.50 -18.13 10.93
C PRO A 138 14.93 -18.29 12.40
N GLU A 139 15.90 -17.48 12.83
CA GLU A 139 16.49 -17.52 14.17
C GLU A 139 15.84 -16.54 15.16
N LEU A 140 14.78 -15.82 14.75
CA LEU A 140 14.03 -14.93 15.65
C LEU A 140 13.30 -15.65 16.81
N PRO A 141 12.71 -16.84 16.64
CA PRO A 141 11.98 -17.50 17.73
C PRO A 141 12.83 -17.69 18.99
N GLY A 142 12.30 -17.28 20.15
CA GLY A 142 12.97 -17.40 21.44
C GLY A 142 14.04 -16.33 21.74
N LYS A 143 14.23 -15.33 20.86
CA LYS A 143 15.04 -14.14 21.16
C LYS A 143 14.25 -13.17 22.05
N ALA A 144 14.96 -12.27 22.74
CA ALA A 144 14.35 -11.26 23.59
C ALA A 144 13.48 -10.27 22.80
N ASP A 145 13.95 -9.89 21.60
CA ASP A 145 13.25 -9.02 20.65
C ASP A 145 13.06 -9.76 19.31
N PRO A 146 12.10 -10.71 19.22
CA PRO A 146 11.98 -11.61 18.07
C PRO A 146 11.28 -10.91 16.89
N PHE A 147 11.87 -9.82 16.42
CA PHE A 147 11.26 -8.90 15.48
C PHE A 147 12.29 -8.35 14.47
N ALA A 148 11.85 -8.09 13.24
CA ALA A 148 12.65 -7.43 12.21
C ALA A 148 11.79 -6.53 11.30
N ILE A 149 12.39 -5.47 10.75
CA ILE A 149 11.76 -4.50 9.85
C ILE A 149 12.58 -4.40 8.56
N LEU A 150 11.88 -4.35 7.43
CA LEU A 150 12.34 -3.80 6.16
C LEU A 150 11.68 -2.45 5.90
N ASP A 151 12.44 -1.37 6.02
CA ASP A 151 11.97 -0.01 5.76
C ASP A 151 12.42 0.44 4.37
N LEU A 152 11.48 0.89 3.55
CA LEU A 152 11.79 1.54 2.27
C LEU A 152 11.91 3.05 2.50
N ARG A 153 10.87 3.65 3.08
CA ARG A 153 10.80 5.09 3.39
C ARG A 153 9.92 5.27 4.61
N GLY A 154 10.18 6.31 5.40
CA GLY A 154 9.43 6.60 6.63
C GLY A 154 7.91 6.58 6.42
N GLY A 155 7.26 5.51 6.91
CA GLY A 155 5.83 5.26 6.74
C GLY A 155 5.47 4.07 5.83
N THR A 156 6.43 3.55 5.07
CA THR A 156 6.30 2.46 4.09
C THR A 156 7.31 1.35 4.39
N TYR A 157 6.87 0.30 5.08
CA TYR A 157 7.71 -0.79 5.57
C TYR A 157 6.99 -2.14 5.58
N MET A 158 7.75 -3.22 5.67
CA MET A 158 7.30 -4.56 6.06
C MET A 158 7.96 -4.96 7.36
N GLN A 159 7.25 -5.64 8.25
CA GLN A 159 7.80 -6.14 9.51
C GLN A 159 7.37 -7.58 9.77
N VAL A 160 8.16 -8.27 10.59
CA VAL A 160 7.89 -9.61 11.07
C VAL A 160 8.10 -9.67 12.57
N TYR A 161 7.17 -10.30 13.27
CA TYR A 161 7.31 -10.71 14.66
C TYR A 161 7.22 -12.23 14.75
N ALA A 162 8.08 -12.87 15.54
CA ALA A 162 8.08 -14.31 15.74
C ALA A 162 7.70 -14.67 17.17
N ASP A 163 6.78 -15.63 17.33
CA ASP A 163 6.39 -16.19 18.61
C ASP A 163 6.30 -17.73 18.55
N ALA A 164 5.68 -18.34 19.56
CA ALA A 164 5.51 -19.79 19.64
C ALA A 164 4.57 -20.37 18.55
N GLN A 165 3.77 -19.54 17.89
CA GLN A 165 2.84 -19.96 16.84
C GLN A 165 3.46 -19.86 15.45
N GLY A 166 4.46 -18.99 15.27
CA GLY A 166 5.19 -18.82 14.02
C GLY A 166 5.55 -17.37 13.76
N PHE A 167 5.49 -16.96 12.50
CA PHE A 167 5.86 -15.62 12.06
C PHE A 167 4.62 -14.83 11.65
N HIS A 168 4.48 -13.63 12.22
CA HIS A 168 3.40 -12.68 11.98
C HIS A 168 3.94 -11.56 11.10
N LEU A 169 3.42 -11.45 9.88
CA LEU A 169 3.85 -10.44 8.92
C LEU A 169 2.89 -9.26 8.91
N GLU A 170 3.43 -8.05 8.88
CA GLU A 170 2.68 -6.81 8.70
C GLU A 170 3.38 -5.91 7.69
N HIS A 171 2.62 -5.02 7.04
CA HIS A 171 3.20 -3.95 6.22
C HIS A 171 2.38 -2.68 6.33
N GLN A 172 3.04 -1.53 6.17
CA GLN A 172 2.42 -0.21 6.18
C GLN A 172 2.69 0.51 4.86
N LEU A 173 1.72 1.29 4.40
CA LEU A 173 1.87 2.17 3.23
C LEU A 173 1.61 3.61 3.64
N VAL A 174 2.63 4.48 3.61
CA VAL A 174 2.58 5.93 3.90
C VAL A 174 2.18 6.31 5.34
N THR A 175 1.05 5.81 5.86
CA THR A 175 0.50 6.17 7.19
C THR A 175 0.12 4.94 8.00
N SER A 176 0.06 5.08 9.33
CA SER A 176 -0.41 4.02 10.24
C SER A 176 -1.86 3.62 10.03
N ALA A 177 -2.66 4.49 9.43
CA ALA A 177 -4.02 4.12 9.04
C ALA A 177 -4.01 3.11 7.88
N ALA A 178 -3.00 3.07 7.03
CA ALA A 178 -2.82 2.08 5.98
C ALA A 178 -1.80 1.00 6.40
N HIS A 179 -2.03 0.44 7.60
CA HIS A 179 -1.28 -0.68 8.15
C HIS A 179 -2.09 -1.98 7.99
N TYR A 180 -1.42 -3.04 7.56
CA TYR A 180 -2.04 -4.31 7.18
C TYR A 180 -1.27 -5.47 7.82
N ARG A 181 -2.01 -6.50 8.22
CA ARG A 181 -1.45 -7.78 8.68
C ARG A 181 -1.76 -8.88 7.71
N CYS A 182 -0.83 -9.83 7.58
CA CYS A 182 -1.09 -11.11 6.96
C CYS A 182 -2.13 -11.86 7.81
N VAL A 183 -3.14 -12.44 7.18
CA VAL A 183 -4.19 -13.18 7.90
C VAL A 183 -3.64 -14.48 8.48
N GLU A 184 -2.73 -15.13 7.74
CA GLU A 184 -2.09 -16.36 8.14
C GLU A 184 -0.81 -16.11 8.96
N VAL A 185 -0.61 -16.93 9.99
CA VAL A 185 0.71 -17.11 10.61
C VAL A 185 1.54 -17.98 9.68
N VAL A 186 2.74 -17.54 9.33
CA VAL A 186 3.57 -18.19 8.30
C VAL A 186 4.78 -18.92 8.90
N GLY A 187 5.34 -19.84 8.12
CA GLY A 187 6.60 -20.51 8.45
C GLY A 187 7.84 -19.63 8.23
N PRO A 188 9.03 -20.08 8.68
CA PRO A 188 10.28 -19.33 8.51
C PRO A 188 10.63 -19.08 7.03
N ASP A 189 10.51 -20.11 6.18
CA ASP A 189 10.81 -19.98 4.75
C ASP A 189 9.87 -18.99 4.06
N GLU A 190 8.60 -19.00 4.44
CA GLU A 190 7.61 -18.07 3.92
C GLU A 190 7.89 -16.64 4.39
N ALA A 191 8.26 -16.43 5.65
CA ALA A 191 8.64 -15.12 6.16
C ALA A 191 9.87 -14.55 5.43
N VAL A 192 10.90 -15.38 5.22
CA VAL A 192 12.09 -15.04 4.42
C VAL A 192 11.69 -14.67 3.00
N ASP A 193 10.89 -15.51 2.32
CA ASP A 193 10.44 -15.23 0.96
C ASP A 193 9.64 -13.93 0.84
N ALA A 194 8.80 -13.61 1.84
CA ALA A 194 8.07 -12.35 1.89
C ALA A 194 9.03 -11.15 1.96
N PHE A 195 10.00 -11.23 2.88
CA PHE A 195 10.97 -10.16 3.10
C PHE A 195 11.86 -9.93 1.88
N LEU A 196 12.38 -11.00 1.28
CA LEU A 196 13.18 -10.90 0.05
C LEU A 196 12.34 -10.33 -1.11
N SER A 197 11.11 -10.80 -1.25
CA SER A 197 10.18 -10.29 -2.27
C SER A 197 9.89 -8.80 -2.12
N TYR A 198 9.71 -8.34 -0.87
CA TYR A 198 9.47 -6.94 -0.54
C TYR A 198 10.73 -6.07 -0.76
N ALA A 199 11.87 -6.49 -0.25
CA ALA A 199 13.13 -5.74 -0.32
C ALA A 199 13.65 -5.56 -1.76
N PHE A 200 13.41 -6.55 -2.62
CA PHE A 200 14.02 -6.62 -3.96
C PHE A 200 13.00 -6.56 -5.10
N GLY A 201 11.77 -6.09 -4.83
CA GLY A 201 10.85 -5.56 -5.84
C GLY A 201 10.13 -6.57 -6.75
N ASN A 202 10.02 -7.84 -6.37
CA ASN A 202 9.32 -8.83 -7.21
C ASN A 202 7.82 -9.00 -6.89
N TYR A 203 7.29 -8.22 -5.93
CA TYR A 203 5.89 -8.14 -5.46
C TYR A 203 5.16 -9.46 -5.15
N ALA A 204 5.82 -10.62 -5.21
CA ALA A 204 5.22 -11.90 -4.87
C ALA A 204 4.61 -11.92 -3.45
N TRP A 205 5.15 -11.13 -2.53
CA TRP A 205 4.63 -10.93 -1.18
C TRP A 205 3.19 -10.40 -1.17
N ALA A 206 2.82 -9.53 -2.12
CA ALA A 206 1.50 -8.91 -2.21
C ALA A 206 0.44 -9.88 -2.78
N TYR A 207 0.85 -10.85 -3.60
CA TYR A 207 -0.03 -11.81 -4.26
C TYR A 207 -0.20 -13.12 -3.50
N LYS A 208 0.86 -13.61 -2.85
CA LYS A 208 0.85 -14.93 -2.19
C LYS A 208 0.12 -14.96 -0.86
N ARG A 209 -0.23 -13.79 -0.31
CA ARG A 209 -0.76 -13.64 1.05
C ARG A 209 -2.03 -12.82 1.04
N ARG A 210 -2.91 -13.13 1.98
CA ARG A 210 -4.09 -12.32 2.22
C ARG A 210 -3.75 -11.27 3.28
N TRP A 211 -4.00 -10.02 2.94
CA TRP A 211 -3.73 -8.88 3.80
C TRP A 211 -5.04 -8.27 4.30
N GLU A 212 -5.09 -7.99 5.60
CA GLU A 212 -6.21 -7.32 6.23
C GLU A 212 -5.73 -6.05 6.91
N ARG A 213 -6.43 -4.95 6.61
CA ARG A 213 -6.14 -3.66 7.23
C ARG A 213 -6.40 -3.76 8.73
N ILE A 214 -5.40 -3.37 9.53
CA ILE A 214 -5.54 -3.25 10.98
C ILE A 214 -6.39 -2.00 11.23
N ALA A 215 -7.59 -2.19 11.76
CA ALA A 215 -8.41 -1.06 12.18
C ALA A 215 -7.72 -0.35 13.36
N VAL A 216 -7.44 0.94 13.19
CA VAL A 216 -6.95 1.82 14.25
C VAL A 216 -8.13 2.41 15.02
#